data_AF-D7GRE0-F1
#
_entry.id   AF-D7GRE0-F1
#
_cell.length_a   1.000
_cell.length_b   1.000
_cell.length_c   1.000
_cell.angle_alpha   90.00
_cell.angle_beta   90.00
_cell.angle_gamma   90.00
#
_symmetry.space_group_name_H-M   'P 1'
#
loop_
_entity.id
_entity.type
_entity.pdbx_description
1 polymer ?
#
loop_
_entity_poly.entity_id
_entity_poly.type
_entity_poly.pdbx_seq_one_letter_code
_entity_poly.pdbx_strand_id
1 'polypeptide(L)'
;MEDIKKTNGAISDAYGNGGAVEATLSTEAQKKKRAEELKAKYGMIYSVAMSVPVDDTQEIELSYYFKRPSVPSYDRYIKDAAKSGITKASKVFMLDCVVEEDRERLIVDMEENPGVAITIGNKLTEIMGLTGTANLKKL
;
A
#
# COMPACT_ATOMS: atom_id res chain seq x y z
N MET A 1 55.69 -0.95 -48.07
CA MET A 1 55.25 -2.26 -47.59
C MET A 1 54.83 -2.07 -46.15
N GLU A 2 53.52 -1.90 -45.94
CA GLU A 2 52.91 -1.84 -44.61
C GLU A 2 52.28 -3.21 -44.34
N ASP A 3 52.76 -3.87 -43.29
CA ASP A 3 52.31 -5.20 -42.90
C ASP A 3 51.05 -5.14 -42.03
N ILE A 4 50.07 -5.93 -42.44
CA ILE A 4 48.82 -6.24 -41.75
C ILE A 4 49.07 -7.41 -40.79
N LYS A 5 48.57 -7.34 -39.53
CA LYS A 5 47.76 -8.40 -38.85
C LYS A 5 47.63 -8.21 -37.33
N LYS A 6 46.36 -8.06 -36.88
CA LYS A 6 45.63 -8.89 -35.88
C LYS A 6 46.16 -8.87 -34.42
N THR A 7 45.41 -8.83 -33.32
CA THR A 7 44.04 -9.29 -32.98
C THR A 7 43.71 -8.80 -31.55
N ASN A 8 42.44 -8.49 -31.32
CA ASN A 8 41.64 -8.51 -30.08
C ASN A 8 42.31 -8.63 -28.70
N GLY A 9 41.88 -7.73 -27.81
CA GLY A 9 41.71 -7.98 -26.38
C GLY A 9 40.57 -7.10 -25.87
N ALA A 10 39.43 -7.72 -25.60
CA ALA A 10 38.16 -7.10 -25.25
C ALA A 10 38.22 -6.28 -23.95
N ILE A 11 37.61 -5.10 -23.96
CA ILE A 11 36.93 -4.55 -22.78
C ILE A 11 35.47 -4.45 -23.18
N SER A 12 34.76 -5.55 -22.98
CA SER A 12 33.31 -5.61 -23.05
C SER A 12 32.74 -5.04 -21.74
N ASP A 13 31.52 -4.54 -21.86
CA ASP A 13 30.55 -4.41 -20.77
C ASP A 13 30.71 -3.20 -19.84
N ALA A 14 30.60 -2.01 -20.43
CA ALA A 14 29.97 -0.90 -19.73
C ALA A 14 28.50 -1.29 -19.49
N TYR A 15 28.21 -1.73 -18.26
CA TYR A 15 26.85 -1.93 -17.74
C TYR A 15 26.07 -0.61 -17.88
N GLY A 16 25.34 -0.48 -18.98
CA GLY A 16 24.22 0.42 -19.12
C GLY A 16 23.08 -0.05 -18.22
N ASN A 17 23.12 0.34 -16.94
CA ASN A 17 22.00 0.21 -16.02
C ASN A 17 21.72 1.57 -15.34
N GLY A 18 21.61 2.62 -16.15
CA GLY A 18 21.30 3.99 -15.70
C GLY A 18 19.80 4.33 -15.69
N GLY A 19 18.93 3.46 -16.20
CA GLY A 19 17.50 3.78 -16.38
C GLY A 19 16.58 3.40 -15.21
N ALA A 20 16.95 2.41 -14.39
CA ALA A 20 16.06 1.87 -13.35
C ALA A 20 16.18 2.60 -11.99
N VAL A 21 17.33 3.22 -11.72
CA VAL A 21 17.63 3.85 -10.43
C VAL A 21 16.97 5.23 -10.28
N GLU A 22 16.85 6.01 -11.36
CA GLU A 22 16.25 7.35 -11.31
C GLU A 22 14.71 7.29 -11.16
N ALA A 23 14.06 6.27 -11.73
CA ALA A 23 12.61 6.09 -11.63
C ALA A 23 12.16 5.63 -10.23
N THR A 24 12.95 4.79 -9.56
CA THR A 24 12.66 4.33 -8.18
C THR A 24 12.87 5.44 -7.16
N LEU A 25 13.96 6.22 -7.27
CA LEU A 25 14.21 7.40 -6.43
C LEU A 25 13.11 8.46 -6.54
N SER A 26 12.61 8.70 -7.76
CA SER A 26 11.52 9.66 -8.01
C SER A 26 10.22 9.22 -7.33
N THR A 27 9.91 7.92 -7.35
CA THR A 27 8.68 7.36 -6.77
C THR A 27 8.72 7.34 -5.24
N GLU A 28 9.87 6.98 -4.64
CA GLU A 28 10.04 7.01 -3.19
C GLU A 28 10.05 8.44 -2.63
N ALA A 29 10.75 9.37 -3.30
CA ALA A 29 10.76 10.78 -2.91
C ALA A 29 9.36 11.40 -2.99
N GLN A 30 8.58 11.05 -4.02
CA GLN A 30 7.17 11.47 -4.15
C GLN A 30 6.28 10.86 -3.07
N LYS A 31 6.41 9.55 -2.77
CA LYS A 31 5.69 8.89 -1.67
C LYS A 31 5.99 9.58 -0.34
N LYS A 32 7.27 9.86 -0.05
CA LYS A 32 7.70 10.54 1.17
C LYS A 32 7.16 11.97 1.28
N LYS A 33 7.24 12.75 0.20
CA LYS A 33 6.70 14.11 0.17
C LYS A 33 5.18 14.12 0.40
N ARG A 34 4.45 13.22 -0.26
CA ARG A 34 3.00 13.05 -0.05
C ARG A 34 2.68 12.63 1.38
N ALA A 35 3.47 11.73 1.96
CA ALA A 35 3.31 11.34 3.36
C ALA A 35 3.55 12.52 4.32
N GLU A 36 4.56 13.36 4.08
CA GLU A 36 4.83 14.56 4.90
C GLU A 36 3.71 15.60 4.79
N GLU A 37 3.21 15.86 3.57
CA GLU A 37 2.07 16.77 3.33
C GLU A 37 0.79 16.26 4.00
N LEU A 38 0.48 14.97 3.85
CA LEU A 38 -0.68 14.34 4.49
C LEU A 38 -0.55 14.31 6.02
N LYS A 39 0.67 14.09 6.53
CA LYS A 39 0.96 14.13 7.98
C LYS A 39 0.79 15.56 8.53
N ALA A 40 1.17 16.57 7.77
CA ALA A 40 0.93 17.97 8.14
C ALA A 40 -0.56 18.33 8.14
N LYS A 41 -1.34 17.79 7.19
CA LYS A 41 -2.79 18.06 7.06
C LYS A 41 -3.66 17.29 8.05
N TYR A 42 -3.37 16.00 8.26
CA TYR A 42 -4.21 15.09 9.03
C TYR A 42 -3.57 14.60 10.35
N GLY A 43 -2.32 14.96 10.61
CA GLY A 43 -1.58 14.52 11.80
C GLY A 43 -1.02 13.11 11.63
N MET A 44 -1.49 12.15 12.42
CA MET A 44 -0.99 10.78 12.37
C MET A 44 -1.65 10.00 11.22
N ILE A 45 -0.85 9.64 10.22
CA ILE A 45 -1.26 8.82 9.07
C ILE A 45 -0.48 7.49 9.04
N TYR A 46 -1.07 6.50 8.38
CA TYR A 46 -0.56 5.16 8.16
C TYR A 46 -0.54 4.88 6.66
N SER A 47 0.58 4.39 6.13
CA SER A 47 0.66 3.91 4.75
C SER A 47 0.38 2.41 4.73
N VAL A 48 -0.58 1.98 3.92
CA VAL A 48 -0.86 0.56 3.66
C VAL A 48 -0.56 0.30 2.19
N ALA A 49 0.46 -0.53 1.94
CA ALA A 49 0.80 -1.02 0.62
C ALA A 49 0.44 -2.51 0.52
N MET A 50 -0.07 -2.92 -0.63
CA MET A 50 -0.38 -4.31 -0.93
C MET A 50 -0.18 -4.62 -2.41
N SER A 51 0.20 -5.85 -2.71
CA SER A 51 0.23 -6.38 -4.07
C SER A 51 -1.06 -7.14 -4.32
N VAL A 52 -1.79 -6.76 -5.36
CA VAL A 52 -3.04 -7.40 -5.78
C VAL A 52 -2.81 -8.08 -7.13
N PRO A 53 -3.02 -9.40 -7.24
CA PRO A 53 -2.98 -10.07 -8.53
C PRO A 53 -4.22 -9.68 -9.34
N VAL A 54 -4.01 -8.99 -10.46
CA VAL A 54 -5.10 -8.59 -11.38
C VAL A 54 -5.31 -9.67 -12.44
N ASP A 55 -4.27 -10.43 -12.76
CA ASP A 55 -4.25 -11.48 -13.79
C ASP A 55 -3.31 -12.63 -13.36
N ASP A 56 -3.30 -13.74 -14.08
CA ASP A 56 -2.40 -14.90 -13.86
C ASP A 56 -0.91 -14.53 -14.00
N THR A 57 -0.61 -13.33 -14.53
CA THR A 57 0.75 -12.88 -14.82
C THR A 57 1.12 -11.51 -14.22
N GLN A 58 0.16 -10.75 -13.69
CA GLN A 58 0.38 -9.35 -13.29
C GLN A 58 -0.14 -9.07 -11.87
N GLU A 59 0.76 -8.54 -11.05
CA GLU A 59 0.44 -8.00 -9.73
C GLU A 59 0.59 -6.47 -9.78
N ILE A 60 -0.40 -5.75 -9.26
CA ILE A 60 -0.34 -4.31 -9.07
C ILE A 60 -0.02 -3.99 -7.61
N GLU A 61 0.95 -3.10 -7.37
CA GLU A 61 1.22 -2.58 -6.03
C GLU A 61 0.32 -1.36 -5.78
N LEU A 62 -0.68 -1.56 -4.93
CA LEU A 62 -1.58 -0.51 -4.46
C LEU A 62 -1.07 0.03 -3.13
N SER A 63 -0.93 1.35 -3.02
CA SER A 63 -0.50 2.02 -1.80
C SER A 63 -1.44 3.17 -1.50
N TYR A 64 -2.01 3.17 -0.29
CA TYR A 64 -2.91 4.22 0.18
C TYR A 64 -2.51 4.73 1.56
N TYR A 65 -2.94 5.95 1.86
CA TYR A 65 -2.77 6.55 3.17
C TYR A 65 -4.08 6.56 3.96
N PHE A 66 -4.00 6.14 5.21
CA PHE A 66 -5.11 6.09 6.15
C PHE A 66 -4.81 6.96 7.36
N LYS A 67 -5.83 7.64 7.86
CA LYS A 67 -5.83 8.29 9.16
C LYS A 67 -5.98 7.23 10.23
N ARG A 68 -5.63 7.58 11.47
CA ARG A 68 -5.85 6.70 12.63
C ARG A 68 -7.34 6.35 12.75
N PRO A 69 -7.73 5.06 12.72
CA PRO A 69 -9.12 4.68 12.95
C PRO A 69 -9.57 5.11 14.34
N SER A 70 -10.78 5.67 14.42
CA SER A 70 -11.38 6.07 15.69
C SER A 70 -12.18 4.92 16.31
N VAL A 71 -12.30 4.89 17.64
CA VAL A 71 -13.16 3.92 18.35
C VAL A 71 -14.61 3.96 17.82
N PRO A 72 -15.23 5.13 17.60
CA PRO A 72 -16.56 5.22 16.98
C PRO A 72 -16.66 4.61 15.57
N SER A 73 -15.66 4.82 14.71
CA SER A 73 -15.65 4.24 13.35
C SER A 73 -15.58 2.71 13.41
N TYR A 74 -14.84 2.15 14.37
CA TYR A 74 -14.78 0.70 14.58
C TYR A 74 -16.08 0.13 15.18
N ASP A 75 -16.68 0.79 16.16
CA ASP A 75 -17.98 0.34 16.71
C ASP A 75 -19.05 0.30 15.61
N ARG A 76 -19.03 1.28 14.71
CA ARG A 76 -19.88 1.29 13.52
C ARG A 76 -19.54 0.14 12.58
N TYR A 77 -18.25 -0.14 12.32
CA TYR A 77 -17.83 -1.30 11.54
C TYR A 77 -18.39 -2.61 12.09
N ILE A 78 -18.30 -2.86 13.40
CA ILE A 78 -18.81 -4.09 14.02
C ILE A 78 -20.34 -4.19 13.89
N LYS A 79 -21.06 -3.09 14.12
CA LYS A 79 -22.52 -3.03 13.94
C LYS A 79 -22.91 -3.26 12.48
N ASP A 80 -22.22 -2.63 11.54
CA ASP A 80 -22.47 -2.75 10.11
C ASP A 80 -22.10 -4.15 9.62
N ALA A 81 -21.06 -4.78 10.16
CA ALA A 81 -20.64 -6.14 9.83
C ALA A 81 -21.71 -7.15 10.24
N ALA A 82 -22.30 -6.98 11.43
CA ALA A 82 -23.40 -7.81 11.92
C ALA A 82 -24.70 -7.60 11.12
N LYS A 83 -24.97 -6.38 10.63
CA LYS A 83 -26.22 -6.04 9.93
C LYS A 83 -26.18 -6.29 8.43
N SER A 84 -25.09 -5.93 7.78
CA SER A 84 -24.95 -5.85 6.31
C SER A 84 -23.85 -6.77 5.76
N GLY A 85 -23.12 -7.48 6.63
CA GLY A 85 -22.02 -8.37 6.28
C GLY A 85 -20.66 -7.69 6.31
N ILE A 86 -19.62 -8.49 6.56
CA ILE A 86 -18.23 -8.05 6.77
C ILE A 86 -17.72 -7.25 5.56
N THR A 87 -17.97 -7.68 4.33
CA THR A 87 -17.46 -7.00 3.12
C THR A 87 -17.97 -5.56 2.98
N LYS A 88 -19.28 -5.34 3.18
CA LYS A 88 -19.87 -3.99 3.10
C LYS A 88 -19.41 -3.11 4.24
N ALA A 89 -19.34 -3.67 5.45
CA ALA A 89 -18.84 -2.95 6.61
C ALA A 89 -17.37 -2.55 6.45
N SER A 90 -16.52 -3.43 5.92
CA SER A 90 -15.12 -3.14 5.64
C SER A 90 -15.00 -1.97 4.66
N LYS A 91 -15.82 -1.93 3.58
CA LYS A 91 -15.88 -0.77 2.66
C LYS A 91 -16.16 0.52 3.39
N VAL A 92 -17.23 0.56 4.18
CA VAL A 92 -17.59 1.76 4.94
C VAL A 92 -16.47 2.17 5.90
N PHE A 93 -15.90 1.22 6.63
CA PHE A 93 -14.84 1.46 7.59
C PHE A 93 -13.56 2.04 6.98
N MET A 94 -13.10 1.47 5.86
CA MET A 94 -11.92 1.98 5.17
C MET A 94 -12.17 3.38 4.61
N LEU A 95 -13.36 3.64 4.05
CA LEU A 95 -13.72 4.95 3.51
C LEU A 95 -13.83 6.03 4.59
N ASP A 96 -14.12 5.64 5.83
CA ASP A 96 -14.10 6.50 7.02
C ASP A 96 -12.65 6.85 7.42
N CYS A 97 -11.70 5.93 7.20
CA CYS A 97 -10.31 6.06 7.63
C CYS A 97 -9.37 6.62 6.55
N VAL A 98 -9.67 6.42 5.26
CA VAL A 98 -8.79 6.82 4.15
C VAL A 98 -8.70 8.35 4.03
N VAL A 99 -7.56 8.84 3.52
CA VAL A 99 -7.46 10.25 3.12
C VAL A 99 -8.37 10.53 1.93
N GLU A 100 -8.93 11.74 1.84
CA GLU A 100 -9.91 12.09 0.79
C GLU A 100 -9.31 11.94 -0.61
N GLU A 101 -8.01 12.22 -0.72
CA GLU A 101 -7.21 12.16 -1.94
C GLU A 101 -7.08 10.73 -2.52
N ASP A 102 -7.17 9.71 -1.65
CA ASP A 102 -7.06 8.29 -2.04
C ASP A 102 -8.44 7.60 -2.04
N ARG A 103 -9.48 8.28 -1.53
CA ARG A 103 -10.82 7.72 -1.34
C ARG A 103 -11.46 7.23 -2.65
N GLU A 104 -11.40 8.04 -3.70
CA GLU A 104 -12.01 7.69 -5.00
C GLU A 104 -11.30 6.51 -5.65
N ARG A 105 -9.96 6.51 -5.65
CA ARG A 105 -9.16 5.39 -6.15
C ARG A 105 -9.50 4.11 -5.41
N LEU A 106 -9.50 4.17 -4.08
CA LEU A 106 -9.83 3.03 -3.24
C LEU A 106 -11.23 2.48 -3.54
N ILE A 107 -12.23 3.33 -3.83
CA ILE A 107 -13.58 2.85 -4.21
C ILE A 107 -13.54 2.03 -5.50
N VAL A 108 -12.84 2.52 -6.52
CA VAL A 108 -12.70 1.83 -7.82
C VAL A 108 -11.96 0.52 -7.63
N ASP A 109 -10.80 0.56 -6.96
CA ASP A 109 -9.96 -0.62 -6.75
C ASP A 109 -10.69 -1.70 -5.94
N MET A 110 -11.55 -1.29 -5.00
CA MET A 110 -12.40 -2.20 -4.24
C MET A 110 -13.58 -2.79 -5.02
N GLU A 111 -14.04 -2.11 -6.07
CA GLU A 111 -15.09 -2.62 -6.96
C GLU A 111 -14.52 -3.63 -7.95
N GLU A 112 -13.30 -3.40 -8.42
CA GLU A 112 -12.57 -4.34 -9.26
C GLU A 112 -12.03 -5.53 -8.45
N ASN A 113 -11.56 -5.28 -7.23
CA ASN A 113 -10.91 -6.27 -6.37
C ASN A 113 -11.55 -6.32 -4.98
N PRO A 114 -12.63 -7.09 -4.77
CA PRO A 114 -13.30 -7.16 -3.46
C PRO A 114 -12.39 -7.68 -2.33
N GLY A 115 -11.31 -8.41 -2.66
CA GLY A 115 -10.31 -8.87 -1.70
C GLY A 115 -9.49 -7.74 -1.06
N VAL A 116 -9.26 -6.64 -1.78
CA VAL A 116 -8.56 -5.44 -1.25
C VAL A 116 -9.25 -4.93 0.00
N ALA A 117 -10.58 -4.92 -0.04
CA ALA A 117 -11.41 -4.42 1.05
C ALA A 117 -11.20 -5.17 2.36
N ILE A 118 -11.10 -6.50 2.25
CA ILE A 118 -10.95 -7.38 3.40
C ILE A 118 -9.54 -7.25 3.96
N THR A 119 -8.52 -7.28 3.09
CA THR A 119 -7.12 -7.20 3.47
C THR A 119 -6.79 -5.87 4.17
N ILE A 120 -7.19 -4.73 3.59
CA ILE A 120 -6.97 -3.41 4.23
C ILE A 120 -7.78 -3.32 5.52
N GLY A 121 -9.04 -3.74 5.53
CA GLY A 121 -9.89 -3.72 6.73
C GLY A 121 -9.24 -4.46 7.90
N ASN A 122 -8.67 -5.64 7.66
CA ASN A 122 -7.93 -6.40 8.66
C ASN A 122 -6.66 -5.67 9.13
N LYS A 123 -5.91 -5.03 8.22
CA LYS A 123 -4.73 -4.25 8.59
C LYS A 123 -5.07 -3.06 9.47
N LEU A 124 -6.19 -2.39 9.19
CA LEU A 124 -6.67 -1.28 10.00
C LEU A 124 -7.09 -1.73 11.40
N THR A 125 -7.76 -2.89 11.54
CA THR A 125 -8.12 -3.43 12.87
C THR A 125 -6.90 -3.89 13.67
N GLU A 126 -5.87 -4.44 13.01
CA GLU A 126 -4.56 -4.73 13.64
C GLU A 126 -3.91 -3.48 14.26
N ILE A 127 -3.89 -2.37 13.52
CA ILE A 127 -3.29 -1.11 13.97
C ILE A 127 -4.00 -0.53 15.20
N MET A 128 -5.29 -0.86 15.40
CA MET A 128 -6.03 -0.48 16.60
C MET A 128 -5.64 -1.29 17.85
N GLY A 129 -4.78 -2.31 17.71
CA GLY A 129 -4.35 -3.18 18.82
C GLY A 129 -5.31 -4.32 19.10
N LEU A 130 -6.25 -4.61 18.19
CA LEU A 130 -7.22 -5.70 18.34
C LEU A 130 -6.61 -7.10 18.11
N THR A 131 -5.39 -7.16 17.57
CA THR A 131 -4.64 -8.41 17.37
C THR A 131 -3.56 -8.65 18.42
N GLY A 132 -3.60 -7.92 19.54
CA GLY A 132 -2.76 -8.21 20.70
C GLY A 132 -3.16 -9.52 21.35
N THR A 133 -2.30 -10.55 21.27
CA THR A 133 -2.31 -11.71 22.17
C THR A 133 -2.12 -11.23 23.62
N ALA A 134 -3.22 -10.82 24.26
CA ALA A 134 -3.25 -10.50 25.68
C ALA A 134 -3.06 -11.81 26.47
N ASN A 135 -1.83 -12.10 26.88
CA ASN A 135 -1.56 -13.18 27.81
C ASN A 135 -2.03 -12.77 29.22
N LEU A 136 -3.23 -13.21 29.59
CA LEU A 136 -3.73 -13.15 30.97
C LEU A 136 -2.97 -14.17 31.83
N LYS A 137 -2.06 -13.71 32.69
CA LYS A 137 -1.62 -14.48 33.85
C LYS A 137 -2.54 -14.14 35.02
N LYS A 138 -3.30 -15.14 35.50
CA LYS A 138 -3.99 -15.09 36.78
C LYS A 138 -2.93 -15.16 37.90
N LEU A 139 -2.91 -14.16 38.79
CA LEU A 139 -2.24 -14.23 40.09
C LEU A 139 -3.19 -14.86 41.11
#